data_AF-Q5SJ46-F1
#
_entry.id   AF-Q5SJ46-F1
#
_cell.length_a   1.000
_cell.length_b   1.000
_cell.length_c   1.000
_cell.angle_alpha   90.00
_cell.angle_beta   90.00
_cell.angle_gamma   90.00
#
_symmetry.space_group_name_H-M   'P 1'
#
loop_
_entity.id
_entity.type
_entity.pdbx_description
1 polymer ?
#
loop_
_entity_poly.entity_id
_entity_poly.type
_entity_poly.pdbx_seq_one_letter_code
_entity_poly.pdbx_strand_id
1 'polypeptide(L)'
;MYRSPREAHEARIYTGAYRVYGMIHLVPGAGTADLLNQERPYLPVTGALVYAPGFRHPPEARELKASVNFLALRKERVQWVAGGRPAEPRTSPALLERRRLAFLFGDYLLAGELLLPRGVRLSDFLSQAKPFQTLKEAGLHLLAPDRPLVDPDPLERFPFLTVNLRLAEGVVEAPGEASDPRLTLFG
;
A
#
# COMPACT_ATOMS: atom_id res chain seq x y z
N MET A 1 20.26 25.43 -11.86
CA MET A 1 19.56 24.14 -11.67
C MET A 1 18.17 24.45 -11.11
N TYR A 2 17.15 24.62 -11.96
CA TYR A 2 15.78 24.92 -11.51
C TYR A 2 15.22 23.72 -10.77
N ARG A 3 14.90 23.86 -9.47
CA ARG A 3 14.17 22.84 -8.73
C ARG A 3 12.72 22.87 -9.25
N SER A 4 12.27 21.80 -9.91
CA SER A 4 10.87 21.67 -10.26
C SER A 4 10.00 21.86 -9.00
N PRO A 5 8.94 22.67 -9.06
CA PRO A 5 8.05 22.87 -7.93
C PRO A 5 7.47 21.51 -7.54
N ARG A 6 7.49 21.16 -6.26
CA ARG A 6 6.89 19.92 -5.77
C ARG A 6 5.54 20.21 -5.17
N GLU A 7 4.59 19.33 -5.45
CA GLU A 7 3.23 19.37 -4.92
C GLU A 7 3.21 18.65 -3.57
N ALA A 8 2.73 19.33 -2.53
CA ALA A 8 2.56 18.74 -1.21
C ALA A 8 1.26 17.95 -1.16
N HIS A 9 1.32 16.70 -0.70
CA HIS A 9 0.16 15.84 -0.53
C HIS A 9 0.15 15.22 0.86
N GLU A 10 -1.04 15.16 1.46
CA GLU A 10 -1.24 14.40 2.69
C GLU A 10 -0.98 12.92 2.44
N ALA A 11 -0.31 12.28 3.41
CA ALA A 11 -0.02 10.87 3.41
C ALA A 11 -0.14 10.28 4.82
N ARG A 12 -0.78 9.11 4.89
CA ARG A 12 -0.77 8.21 6.04
C ARG A 12 0.17 7.06 5.70
N ILE A 13 1.28 6.99 6.40
CA ILE A 13 2.38 6.06 6.11
C ILE A 13 2.43 5.02 7.22
N TYR A 14 2.34 3.76 6.83
CA TYR A 14 2.26 2.62 7.76
C TYR A 14 3.55 1.83 7.72
N THR A 15 4.10 1.57 8.91
CA THR A 15 5.28 0.72 9.13
C THR A 15 4.95 -0.28 10.23
N GLY A 16 5.76 -1.34 10.37
CA GLY A 16 5.58 -2.30 11.46
C GLY A 16 5.82 -1.71 12.86
N ALA A 17 6.50 -0.56 12.98
CA ALA A 17 6.88 0.01 14.28
C ALA A 17 6.08 1.26 14.68
N TYR A 18 5.46 1.94 13.71
CA TYR A 18 4.72 3.19 13.91
C TYR A 18 3.92 3.58 12.66
N ARG A 19 2.97 4.49 12.84
CA ARG A 19 2.29 5.22 11.76
C ARG A 19 2.83 6.65 11.69
N VAL A 20 2.99 7.21 10.49
CA VAL A 20 3.39 8.60 10.28
C VAL A 20 2.35 9.31 9.43
N TYR A 21 1.75 10.38 9.94
CA TYR A 21 0.85 11.25 9.17
C TYR A 21 1.57 12.56 8.88
N GLY A 22 1.50 13.06 7.65
CA GLY A 22 2.15 14.31 7.27
C GLY A 22 2.11 14.54 5.76
N MET A 23 2.99 15.40 5.25
CA MET A 23 3.04 15.74 3.83
C MET A 23 4.22 15.08 3.11
N ILE A 24 3.94 14.41 2.00
CA ILE A 24 4.94 14.01 1.00
C ILE A 24 4.94 15.00 -0.17
N HIS A 25 6.07 15.09 -0.88
CA HIS A 25 6.25 16.07 -1.94
C HIS A 25 6.52 15.38 -3.28
N LEU A 26 5.54 15.43 -4.17
CA LEU A 26 5.61 14.79 -5.48
C LEU A 26 6.09 15.78 -6.54
N VAL A 27 6.88 15.29 -7.50
CA VAL A 27 7.15 16.03 -8.74
C VAL A 27 5.88 16.00 -9.59
N PRO A 28 5.51 17.08 -10.31
CA PRO A 28 4.34 17.08 -11.18
C PRO A 28 4.32 15.86 -12.12
N GLY A 29 3.18 15.19 -12.20
CA GLY A 29 2.99 13.97 -12.99
C GLY A 29 3.54 12.68 -12.36
N ALA A 30 4.31 12.73 -11.28
CA ALA A 30 4.81 11.53 -10.59
C ALA A 30 3.83 11.04 -9.51
N GLY A 31 3.67 9.72 -9.38
CA GLY A 31 2.87 9.11 -8.33
C GLY A 31 3.66 8.83 -7.04
N THR A 32 2.94 8.43 -5.99
CA THR A 32 3.51 8.03 -4.70
C THR A 32 4.46 6.83 -4.86
N ALA A 33 4.10 5.84 -5.68
CA ALA A 33 4.97 4.70 -5.96
C ALA A 33 6.25 5.10 -6.72
N ASP A 34 6.19 6.10 -7.62
CA ASP A 34 7.38 6.62 -8.29
C ASP A 34 8.34 7.24 -7.28
N LEU A 35 7.85 8.07 -6.35
CA LEU A 35 8.65 8.67 -5.29
C LEU A 35 9.31 7.59 -4.40
N LEU A 36 8.54 6.60 -3.98
CA LEU A 36 9.02 5.54 -3.10
C LEU A 36 10.04 4.63 -3.80
N ASN A 37 9.88 4.35 -5.09
CA ASN A 37 10.80 3.53 -5.85
C ASN A 37 12.07 4.25 -6.36
N GLN A 38 12.25 5.54 -6.08
CA GLN A 38 13.52 6.22 -6.35
C GLN A 38 14.65 5.65 -5.48
N GLU A 39 15.88 5.61 -6.03
CA GLU A 39 17.11 5.13 -5.37
C GLU A 39 17.44 5.80 -4.03
N ARG A 40 16.90 7.00 -3.78
CA ARG A 40 17.10 7.68 -2.49
C ARG A 40 16.46 6.84 -1.38
N PRO A 41 17.19 6.45 -0.32
CA PRO A 41 16.69 5.48 0.68
C PRO A 41 15.64 6.06 1.63
N TYR A 42 15.57 7.39 1.73
CA TYR A 42 14.67 8.09 2.64
C TYR A 42 13.51 8.75 1.89
N LEU A 43 12.31 8.63 2.45
CA LEU A 43 11.12 9.41 2.13
C LEU A 43 11.10 10.65 3.04
N PRO A 44 11.22 11.87 2.48
CA PRO A 44 11.02 13.09 3.26
C PRO A 44 9.54 13.31 3.54
N VAL A 45 9.21 13.53 4.81
CA VAL A 45 7.87 13.87 5.30
C VAL A 45 7.96 15.17 6.09
N THR A 46 7.10 16.14 5.81
CA THR A 46 7.02 17.40 6.59
C THR A 46 5.76 17.45 7.43
N GLY A 47 5.80 18.16 8.57
CA GLY A 47 4.68 18.23 9.52
C GLY A 47 4.28 16.84 10.01
N ALA A 48 5.27 16.00 10.32
CA ALA A 48 5.08 14.60 10.62
C ALA A 48 4.59 14.40 12.06
N LEU A 49 3.43 13.76 12.20
CA LEU A 49 2.89 13.22 13.43
C LEU A 49 3.18 11.72 13.46
N VAL A 50 3.90 11.26 14.49
CA VAL A 50 4.30 9.85 14.65
C VAL A 50 3.44 9.22 15.72
N TYR A 51 2.73 8.16 15.38
CA TYR A 51 1.85 7.41 16.28
C TYR A 51 2.37 6.01 16.55
N ALA A 52 1.82 5.35 17.58
CA ALA A 52 1.97 3.92 17.81
C ALA A 52 1.61 3.09 16.55
N PRO A 53 2.19 1.89 16.38
CA PRO A 53 1.86 1.02 15.26
C PRO A 53 0.36 0.65 15.27
N GLY A 54 -0.16 0.27 14.11
CA GLY A 54 -1.56 -0.06 13.90
C GLY A 54 -2.02 0.32 12.50
N PHE A 55 -3.27 0.04 12.16
CA PHE A 55 -3.86 0.34 10.85
C PHE A 55 -5.14 1.18 10.93
N ARG A 56 -5.73 1.34 12.12
CA ARG A 56 -6.98 2.07 12.31
C ARG A 56 -6.79 3.57 12.10
N HIS A 57 -7.80 4.20 11.51
CA HIS A 57 -7.90 5.63 11.31
C HIS A 57 -9.27 6.17 11.79
N PRO A 58 -9.31 7.33 12.46
CA PRO A 58 -8.17 8.09 12.96
C PRO A 58 -7.45 7.38 14.14
N PRO A 59 -6.14 7.62 14.36
CA PRO A 59 -5.45 7.18 15.56
C PRO A 59 -6.03 7.86 16.80
N GLU A 60 -5.92 7.21 17.95
CA GLU A 60 -6.29 7.82 19.22
C GLU A 60 -5.23 8.85 19.67
N ALA A 61 -5.65 9.90 20.38
CA ALA A 61 -4.73 10.95 20.82
C ALA A 61 -3.57 10.42 21.69
N ARG A 62 -3.85 9.40 22.54
CA ARG A 62 -2.84 8.75 23.38
C ARG A 62 -1.78 7.96 22.60
N GLU A 63 -2.02 7.68 21.32
CA GLU A 63 -1.07 6.97 20.47
C GLU A 63 0.00 7.90 19.89
N LEU A 64 -0.14 9.23 20.02
CA LEU A 64 0.83 10.20 19.53
C LEU A 64 2.14 10.10 20.31
N LYS A 65 3.23 9.78 19.62
CA LYS A 65 4.58 9.65 20.17
C LYS A 65 5.42 10.90 19.97
N ALA A 66 5.27 11.56 18.82
CA ALA A 66 6.04 12.75 18.48
C ALA A 66 5.33 13.60 17.43
N SER A 67 5.60 14.90 17.45
CA SER A 67 5.25 15.86 16.40
C SER A 67 6.51 16.58 15.97
N VAL A 68 6.90 16.46 14.70
CA VAL A 68 8.14 17.03 14.17
C VAL A 68 7.92 17.69 12.82
N ASN A 69 8.64 18.79 12.57
CA ASN A 69 8.50 19.54 11.31
C ASN A 69 9.04 18.76 10.09
N PHE A 70 10.01 17.87 10.31
CA PHE A 70 10.63 17.07 9.25
C PHE A 70 11.03 15.69 9.76
N LEU A 71 10.71 14.67 8.99
CA LEU A 71 11.13 13.29 9.19
C LEU A 71 11.67 12.70 7.89
N ALA A 72 12.87 12.16 7.93
CA ALA A 72 13.42 11.34 6.85
C ALA A 72 13.16 9.86 7.17
N LEU A 73 12.09 9.29 6.61
CA LEU A 73 11.67 7.93 6.88
C LEU A 73 12.37 6.92 5.96
N ARG A 74 12.95 5.84 6.49
CA ARG A 74 13.54 4.79 5.65
C ARG A 74 12.45 4.07 4.85
N LYS A 75 12.53 4.13 3.53
CA LYS A 75 11.52 3.54 2.63
C LYS A 75 11.41 2.03 2.81
N GLU A 76 12.51 1.34 3.07
CA GLU A 76 12.54 -0.11 3.32
C GLU A 76 11.69 -0.54 4.54
N ARG A 77 11.25 0.39 5.40
CA ARG A 77 10.37 0.12 6.55
C ARG A 77 8.90 0.46 6.28
N VAL A 78 8.60 1.10 5.15
CA VAL A 78 7.24 1.46 4.77
C VAL A 78 6.54 0.24 4.19
N GLN A 79 5.50 -0.22 4.88
CA GLN A 79 4.64 -1.32 4.41
C GLN A 79 3.65 -0.82 3.37
N TRP A 80 2.98 0.30 3.63
CA TRP A 80 2.06 0.91 2.69
C TRP A 80 1.79 2.38 3.01
N VAL A 81 1.23 3.09 2.03
CA VAL A 81 0.89 4.51 2.12
C VAL A 81 -0.50 4.74 1.54
N ALA A 82 -1.35 5.43 2.30
CA ALA A 82 -2.57 6.05 1.80
C ALA A 82 -2.32 7.54 1.55
N GLY A 83 -2.66 8.05 0.37
CA GLY A 83 -2.48 9.45 -0.01
C GLY A 83 -1.40 9.69 -1.06
N GLY A 84 -1.23 10.96 -1.43
CA GLY A 84 -0.47 11.36 -2.63
C GLY A 84 -1.26 11.21 -3.92
N ARG A 85 -0.60 10.70 -4.97
CA ARG A 85 -1.18 10.49 -6.31
C ARG A 85 -0.91 9.06 -6.76
N PRO A 86 -1.87 8.33 -7.35
CA PRO A 86 -1.61 6.99 -7.89
C PRO A 86 -0.53 7.07 -8.97
N ALA A 87 0.36 6.08 -9.02
CA ALA A 87 1.29 5.98 -10.15
C ALA A 87 0.56 5.36 -11.33
N GLU A 88 0.70 5.97 -12.51
CA GLU A 88 0.16 5.41 -13.74
C GLU A 88 1.24 4.59 -14.47
N PRO A 89 0.89 3.42 -15.01
CA PRO A 89 1.82 2.62 -15.80
C PRO A 89 2.33 3.42 -17.00
N ARG A 90 3.63 3.30 -17.28
CA ARG A 90 4.23 3.84 -18.52
C ARG A 90 4.02 2.94 -19.74
N THR A 91 3.49 1.75 -19.50
CA THR A 91 3.21 0.74 -20.53
C THR A 91 1.82 0.98 -21.11
N SER A 92 1.63 0.64 -22.39
CA SER A 92 0.32 0.72 -23.04
C SER A 92 -0.75 -0.07 -22.25
N PRO A 93 -1.95 0.50 -22.00
CA PRO A 93 -3.02 -0.19 -21.29
C PRO A 93 -3.42 -1.54 -21.91
N ALA A 94 -3.26 -1.70 -23.22
CA ALA A 94 -3.58 -2.96 -23.91
C ALA A 94 -2.71 -4.15 -23.48
N LEU A 95 -1.52 -3.88 -22.94
CA LEU A 95 -0.58 -4.89 -22.44
C LEU A 95 -0.75 -5.17 -20.95
N LEU A 96 -1.75 -4.57 -20.31
CA LEU A 96 -2.02 -4.73 -18.88
C LEU A 96 -3.35 -5.47 -18.66
N GLU A 97 -3.42 -6.15 -17.54
CA GLU A 97 -4.65 -6.71 -16.98
C GLU A 97 -4.82 -6.27 -15.53
N ARG A 98 -6.07 -6.11 -15.10
CA ARG A 98 -6.40 -5.90 -13.69
C ARG A 98 -6.56 -7.25 -13.04
N ARG A 99 -5.83 -7.48 -11.95
CA ARG A 99 -5.99 -8.68 -11.12
C ARG A 99 -6.30 -8.25 -9.70
N ARG A 100 -7.32 -8.86 -9.11
CA ARG A 100 -7.70 -8.61 -7.71
C ARG A 100 -6.82 -9.43 -6.79
N LEU A 101 -6.05 -8.74 -5.95
CA LEU A 101 -5.07 -9.35 -5.05
C LEU A 101 -5.31 -8.86 -3.63
N ALA A 102 -4.93 -9.71 -2.66
CA ALA A 102 -4.88 -9.36 -1.25
C ALA A 102 -3.44 -9.51 -0.72
N PHE A 103 -2.99 -8.52 0.03
CA PHE A 103 -1.66 -8.46 0.64
C PHE A 103 -1.77 -8.57 2.15
N LEU A 104 -1.11 -9.58 2.73
CA LEU A 104 -1.10 -9.84 4.17
C LEU A 104 -0.07 -8.95 4.87
N PHE A 105 -0.50 -8.32 5.96
CA PHE A 105 0.35 -7.55 6.87
C PHE A 105 -0.08 -7.85 8.31
N GLY A 106 0.62 -8.75 9.00
CA GLY A 106 0.26 -9.16 10.36
C GLY A 106 -1.18 -9.68 10.46
N ASP A 107 -2.01 -8.95 11.20
CA ASP A 107 -3.40 -9.28 11.53
C ASP A 107 -4.45 -8.65 10.59
N TYR A 108 -4.02 -8.11 9.45
CA TYR A 108 -4.92 -7.53 8.45
C TYR A 108 -4.42 -7.77 7.03
N LEU A 109 -5.30 -7.48 6.06
CA LEU A 109 -4.96 -7.49 4.65
C LEU A 109 -5.45 -6.23 3.94
N LEU A 110 -4.75 -5.92 2.85
CA LEU A 110 -5.13 -4.91 1.89
C LEU A 110 -5.53 -5.63 0.59
N ALA A 111 -6.82 -5.58 0.24
CA ALA A 111 -7.34 -6.17 -1.00
C ALA A 111 -7.65 -5.09 -2.02
N GLY A 112 -7.38 -5.29 -3.29
CA GLY A 112 -7.69 -4.34 -4.35
C GLY A 112 -7.22 -4.80 -5.73
N GLU A 113 -7.25 -3.91 -6.71
CA GLU A 113 -6.84 -4.20 -8.08
C GLU A 113 -5.39 -3.78 -8.34
N LEU A 114 -4.56 -4.73 -8.77
CA LEU A 114 -3.21 -4.47 -9.24
C LEU A 114 -3.16 -4.59 -10.76
N LEU A 115 -2.50 -3.63 -11.42
CA LEU A 115 -2.23 -3.70 -12.85
C LEU A 115 -0.98 -4.54 -13.10
N LEU A 116 -1.15 -5.66 -13.81
CA LEU A 116 -0.10 -6.60 -14.14
C LEU A 116 0.13 -6.64 -15.66
N PRO A 117 1.36 -6.90 -16.12
CA PRO A 117 1.60 -7.23 -17.52
C PRO A 117 0.80 -8.47 -17.91
N ARG A 118 0.06 -8.39 -19.02
CA ARG A 118 -0.80 -9.47 -19.50
C ARG A 118 0.02 -10.71 -19.83
N GLY A 119 -0.44 -11.87 -19.39
CA GLY A 119 0.21 -13.17 -19.65
C GLY A 119 1.45 -13.45 -18.78
N VAL A 120 1.81 -12.57 -17.86
CA VAL A 120 2.88 -12.82 -16.88
C VAL A 120 2.30 -13.51 -15.65
N ARG A 121 2.94 -14.59 -15.19
CA ARG A 121 2.56 -15.27 -13.95
C ARG A 121 2.79 -14.34 -12.76
N LEU A 122 1.88 -14.37 -11.79
CA LEU A 122 1.99 -13.53 -10.59
C LEU A 122 3.33 -13.76 -9.86
N SER A 123 3.79 -15.00 -9.74
CA SER A 123 5.08 -15.35 -9.13
C SER A 123 6.27 -14.63 -9.79
N ASP A 124 6.27 -14.59 -11.11
CA ASP A 124 7.36 -14.01 -11.91
C ASP A 124 7.33 -12.49 -11.77
N PHE A 125 6.13 -11.90 -11.80
CA PHE A 125 5.93 -10.48 -11.54
C PHE A 125 6.43 -10.10 -10.14
N LEU A 126 6.02 -10.80 -9.09
CA LEU A 126 6.42 -10.50 -7.71
C LEU A 126 7.94 -10.58 -7.52
N SER A 127 8.62 -11.46 -8.27
CA SER A 127 10.07 -11.63 -8.22
C SER A 127 10.84 -10.47 -8.88
N GLN A 128 10.24 -9.80 -9.87
CA GLN A 128 10.90 -8.76 -10.68
C GLN A 128 10.39 -7.35 -10.41
N ALA A 129 9.21 -7.21 -9.80
CA ALA A 129 8.57 -5.93 -9.59
C ALA A 129 9.39 -5.01 -8.69
N LYS A 130 9.26 -3.70 -8.94
CA LYS A 130 9.73 -2.69 -7.99
C LYS A 130 8.97 -2.85 -6.66
N PRO A 131 9.61 -2.55 -5.51
CA PRO A 131 9.00 -2.80 -4.20
C PRO A 131 7.62 -2.15 -4.05
N PHE A 132 7.47 -0.89 -4.45
CA PHE A 132 6.21 -0.18 -4.26
C PHE A 132 5.32 -0.26 -5.50
N GLN A 133 4.10 -0.73 -5.32
CA GLN A 133 3.09 -0.80 -6.38
C GLN A 133 1.81 -0.05 -5.98
N THR A 134 1.09 0.48 -6.96
CA THR A 134 -0.22 1.10 -6.75
C THR A 134 -1.31 0.04 -6.80
N LEU A 135 -2.01 -0.13 -5.68
CA LEU A 135 -3.20 -0.97 -5.53
C LEU A 135 -4.43 -0.05 -5.66
N LYS A 136 -5.25 -0.24 -6.70
CA LYS A 136 -6.46 0.57 -6.95
C LYS A 136 -7.66 -0.05 -6.24
N GLU A 137 -8.66 0.78 -5.94
CA GLU A 137 -9.94 0.35 -5.32
C GLU A 137 -9.72 -0.55 -4.09
N ALA A 138 -8.81 -0.11 -3.23
CA ALA A 138 -8.30 -0.93 -2.14
C ALA A 138 -9.23 -0.88 -0.92
N GLY A 139 -9.30 -2.01 -0.20
CA GLY A 139 -9.99 -2.16 1.07
C GLY A 139 -9.06 -2.72 2.13
N LEU A 140 -9.17 -2.21 3.35
CA LEU A 140 -8.50 -2.73 4.54
C LEU A 140 -9.44 -3.70 5.27
N HIS A 141 -9.06 -4.96 5.41
CA HIS A 141 -9.87 -5.98 6.08
C HIS A 141 -9.10 -6.58 7.27
N LEU A 142 -9.80 -6.78 8.37
CA LEU A 142 -9.24 -7.45 9.55
C LEU A 142 -9.22 -8.96 9.35
N LEU A 143 -8.13 -9.60 9.76
CA LEU A 143 -8.08 -11.05 9.91
C LEU A 143 -8.47 -11.38 11.34
N ALA A 144 -9.70 -11.85 11.51
CA ALA A 144 -10.19 -12.33 12.80
C ALA A 144 -10.49 -13.83 12.68
N PRO A 145 -10.08 -14.67 13.65
CA PRO A 145 -10.31 -16.12 13.61
C PRO A 145 -11.78 -16.52 13.43
N ASP A 146 -12.69 -15.66 13.86
CA ASP A 146 -14.14 -15.83 13.84
C ASP A 146 -14.81 -15.22 12.59
N ARG A 147 -14.05 -14.55 11.71
CA ARG A 147 -14.60 -13.89 10.52
C ARG A 147 -13.88 -14.37 9.25
N PRO A 148 -14.39 -15.43 8.59
CA PRO A 148 -13.79 -15.94 7.38
C PRO A 148 -13.82 -14.88 6.27
N LEU A 149 -12.78 -14.90 5.44
CA LEU A 149 -12.44 -13.94 4.40
C LEU A 149 -13.33 -13.98 3.15
N VAL A 150 -14.58 -14.42 3.30
CA VAL A 150 -15.46 -14.70 2.16
C VAL A 150 -16.10 -13.42 1.62
N ASP A 151 -16.43 -12.44 2.47
CA ASP A 151 -16.78 -11.08 2.05
C ASP A 151 -16.94 -10.09 3.25
N PRO A 152 -15.93 -9.88 4.12
CA PRO A 152 -16.07 -8.88 5.16
C PRO A 152 -16.02 -7.47 4.54
N ASP A 153 -17.03 -6.64 4.78
CA ASP A 153 -16.95 -5.22 4.46
C ASP A 153 -15.63 -4.63 4.99
N PRO A 154 -14.88 -3.90 4.16
CA PRO A 154 -13.61 -3.33 4.56
C PRO A 154 -13.83 -2.33 5.71
N LEU A 155 -12.92 -2.35 6.68
CA LEU A 155 -12.84 -1.34 7.74
C LEU A 155 -12.66 0.07 7.17
N GLU A 156 -11.92 0.18 6.08
CA GLU A 156 -11.72 1.42 5.34
C GLU A 156 -11.54 1.13 3.86
N ARG A 157 -12.11 1.98 3.00
CA ARG A 157 -11.97 1.93 1.54
C ARG A 157 -11.09 3.07 1.06
N PHE A 158 -10.23 2.79 0.09
CA PHE A 158 -9.30 3.73 -0.50
C PHE A 158 -9.42 3.71 -2.03
N PRO A 159 -9.48 4.86 -2.70
CA PRO A 159 -9.40 4.90 -4.17
C PRO A 159 -8.11 4.26 -4.68
N PHE A 160 -7.02 4.43 -3.92
CA PHE A 160 -5.77 3.70 -4.13
C PHE A 160 -4.95 3.64 -2.84
N LEU A 161 -4.05 2.67 -2.78
CA LEU A 161 -2.95 2.59 -1.84
C LEU A 161 -1.64 2.40 -2.61
N THR A 162 -0.53 2.76 -2.00
CA THR A 162 0.79 2.31 -2.46
C THR A 162 1.31 1.26 -1.49
N VAL A 163 1.48 0.02 -1.94
CA VAL A 163 1.86 -1.13 -1.10
C VAL A 163 3.29 -1.57 -1.41
N ASN A 164 4.03 -1.98 -0.39
CA ASN A 164 5.37 -2.54 -0.52
C ASN A 164 5.32 -4.06 -0.61
N LEU A 165 5.50 -4.59 -1.81
CA LEU A 165 5.48 -6.03 -2.09
C LEU A 165 6.54 -6.81 -1.31
N ARG A 166 7.67 -6.16 -0.97
CA ARG A 166 8.77 -6.83 -0.24
C ARG A 166 8.50 -6.99 1.25
N LEU A 167 7.51 -6.28 1.80
CA LEU A 167 7.10 -6.38 3.19
C LEU A 167 5.72 -7.02 3.37
N ALA A 168 5.06 -7.40 2.28
CA ALA A 168 3.86 -8.22 2.36
C ALA A 168 4.29 -9.63 2.80
N GLU A 169 3.66 -10.14 3.85
CA GLU A 169 3.94 -11.47 4.41
C GLU A 169 3.38 -12.59 3.52
N GLY A 170 2.38 -12.25 2.71
CA GLY A 170 1.75 -13.12 1.73
C GLY A 170 0.98 -12.32 0.70
N VAL A 171 0.84 -12.91 -0.49
CA VAL A 171 0.01 -12.38 -1.57
C VAL A 171 -0.97 -13.47 -1.97
N VAL A 172 -2.25 -13.14 -1.97
CA VAL A 172 -3.34 -14.06 -2.30
C VAL A 172 -4.06 -13.53 -3.52
N GLU A 173 -4.30 -14.40 -4.51
CA GLU A 173 -5.26 -14.09 -5.56
C GLU A 173 -6.65 -14.15 -4.93
N ALA A 174 -7.34 -13.00 -4.87
CA ALA A 174 -8.69 -12.99 -4.34
C ALA A 174 -9.55 -13.90 -5.24
N PRO A 175 -10.30 -14.87 -4.68
CA PRO A 175 -11.12 -15.74 -5.50
C PRO A 175 -12.06 -14.88 -6.36
N GLY A 176 -12.16 -15.20 -7.65
CA GLY A 176 -13.25 -14.68 -8.48
C GLY A 176 -14.61 -15.10 -7.91
N GLU A 177 -15.70 -14.50 -8.38
CA GLU A 177 -17.09 -14.68 -7.91
C GLU A 177 -17.66 -16.13 -7.87
N ALA A 178 -16.84 -17.18 -7.97
CA ALA A 178 -17.29 -18.57 -7.85
C ALA A 178 -16.21 -19.54 -7.31
N SER A 179 -15.40 -19.16 -6.32
CA SER A 179 -14.57 -20.15 -5.61
C SER A 179 -15.15 -20.47 -4.24
N ASP A 180 -15.60 -21.72 -4.07
CA ASP A 180 -16.06 -22.31 -2.82
C ASP A 180 -14.98 -22.10 -1.71
N PRO A 181 -15.31 -21.49 -0.56
CA PRO A 181 -14.35 -21.21 0.51
C PRO A 181 -13.96 -22.44 1.35
N ARG A 182 -14.39 -23.64 0.96
CA ARG A 182 -13.95 -24.87 1.61
C ARG A 182 -12.47 -25.13 1.34
N LEU A 183 -11.67 -24.93 2.38
CA LEU A 183 -10.42 -25.64 2.62
C LEU A 183 -10.64 -27.13 2.36
N THR A 184 -10.23 -27.63 1.19
CA THR A 184 -9.91 -29.05 1.04
C THR A 184 -8.40 -29.16 0.87
N LEU A 185 -7.74 -29.37 2.01
CA LEU A 185 -6.57 -30.24 2.02
C LEU A 185 -6.87 -31.58 2.73
N PHE A 186 -8.02 -31.73 3.41
CA PHE A 186 -8.51 -33.00 3.95
C PHE A 186 -10.05 -33.03 4.17
N GLY A 187 -10.86 -32.89 3.11
CA GLY A 187 -12.31 -33.17 3.18
C GLY A 187 -13.19 -32.11 3.83
#